data_AF-A0A7S2TKA6-F1
#
_entry.id   AF-A0A7S2TKA6-F1
#
_cell.length_a   1.000
_cell.length_b   1.000
_cell.length_c   1.000
_cell.angle_alpha   90.00
_cell.angle_beta   90.00
_cell.angle_gamma   90.00
#
_symmetry.space_group_name_H-M   'P 1'
#
loop_
_entity.id
_entity.type
_entity.pdbx_description
1 polymer ?
#
loop_
_entity_poly.entity_id
_entity_poly.type
_entity_poly.pdbx_seq_one_letter_code
_entity_poly.pdbx_strand_id
1 'polypeptide(L)'
;MTMASRCRLEEDFFEDLQIIFWILKDTFWALLFPALSILFGIAATVLQVIFLRRQWDLLASRFDNAATLFWISGNFTWMIGETFYEPEDTDINLGNTPAIEPNIDEYNKFKYGAIAQFSLSVGVLLVFYLCYFRKAYADTPESVDRMLCFPTLKAYEDTHTIFWVFKDFFWALELGPLAVISALLTISIGVHVLVLRYRQSFREFWNALCLVLWITVTQTTTIDIFLVPQCSTWLIALGKCHVDDW
;
A
#
# COMPACT_ATOMS: atom_id res chain seq x y z
N MET A 1 -4.33 26.53 24.09
CA MET A 1 -4.60 25.52 23.05
C MET A 1 -6.04 25.70 22.60
N THR A 2 -6.28 25.95 21.31
CA THR A 2 -7.63 26.20 20.77
C THR A 2 -8.36 24.88 20.50
N MET A 3 -9.70 24.89 20.46
CA MET A 3 -10.49 23.69 20.15
C MET A 3 -10.07 23.05 18.81
N ALA A 4 -9.77 23.86 17.79
CA ALA A 4 -9.27 23.40 16.50
C ALA A 4 -7.92 22.65 16.59
N SER A 5 -7.01 23.10 17.47
CA SER A 5 -5.73 22.40 17.68
C SER A 5 -5.89 21.05 18.39
N ARG A 6 -6.96 20.87 19.19
CA ARG A 6 -7.26 19.59 19.85
C ARG A 6 -7.82 18.56 18.87
N CYS A 7 -8.79 18.96 18.03
CA CYS A 7 -9.33 18.09 17.00
C CYS A 7 -8.23 17.59 16.05
N ARG A 8 -7.30 18.46 15.65
CA ARG A 8 -6.19 18.07 14.77
C ARG A 8 -5.29 17.01 15.41
N LEU A 9 -4.90 17.19 16.67
CA LEU A 9 -4.06 16.19 17.36
C LEU A 9 -4.75 14.84 17.53
N GLU A 10 -6.07 14.85 17.72
CA GLU A 10 -6.85 13.61 17.76
C GLU A 10 -6.83 12.93 16.40
N GLU A 11 -7.06 13.66 15.30
CA GLU A 11 -6.99 13.11 13.94
C GLU A 11 -5.61 12.52 13.61
N ASP A 12 -4.54 13.26 13.89
CA ASP A 12 -3.16 12.81 13.68
C ASP A 12 -2.88 11.50 14.45
N PHE A 13 -3.40 11.39 15.69
CA PHE A 13 -3.25 10.17 16.49
C PHE A 13 -3.95 8.95 15.89
N PHE A 14 -5.14 9.13 15.30
CA PHE A 14 -5.85 8.01 14.66
C PHE A 14 -5.19 7.58 13.35
N GLU A 15 -4.65 8.52 12.57
CA GLU A 15 -3.87 8.25 11.35
C GLU A 15 -2.59 7.47 11.71
N ASP A 16 -1.83 7.94 12.71
CA ASP A 16 -0.62 7.26 13.20
C ASP A 16 -0.94 5.84 13.71
N LEU A 17 -2.02 5.67 14.49
CA LEU A 17 -2.39 4.36 15.04
C LEU A 17 -2.82 3.36 13.94
N GLN A 18 -3.53 3.85 12.92
CA GLN A 18 -3.94 3.04 11.78
C GLN A 18 -2.72 2.55 10.99
N ILE A 19 -1.73 3.41 10.75
CA ILE A 19 -0.45 3.03 10.12
C ILE A 19 0.32 2.03 10.99
N ILE A 20 0.37 2.23 12.31
CA ILE A 20 1.03 1.28 13.22
C ILE A 20 0.40 -0.11 13.13
N PHE A 21 -0.93 -0.22 13.18
CA PHE A 21 -1.60 -1.51 13.03
C PHE A 21 -1.41 -2.11 11.64
N TRP A 22 -1.33 -1.29 10.60
CA TRP A 22 -0.99 -1.76 9.26
C TRP A 22 0.42 -2.37 9.20
N ILE A 23 1.42 -1.69 9.74
CA ILE A 23 2.81 -2.19 9.79
C ILE A 23 2.90 -3.47 10.61
N LEU A 24 2.20 -3.53 11.75
CA LEU A 24 2.16 -4.75 12.58
C LEU A 24 1.51 -5.91 11.83
N LYS A 25 0.41 -5.68 11.10
CA LYS A 25 -0.19 -6.70 10.21
C LYS A 25 0.84 -7.27 9.26
N ASP A 26 1.51 -6.43 8.47
CA ASP A 26 2.49 -6.87 7.48
C ASP A 26 3.70 -7.56 8.13
N THR A 27 4.15 -7.07 9.29
CA THR A 27 5.26 -7.69 10.03
C THR A 27 4.89 -9.10 10.49
N PHE A 28 3.72 -9.29 11.11
CA PHE A 28 3.29 -10.61 11.57
C PHE A 28 2.91 -11.54 10.43
N TRP A 29 2.46 -11.00 9.30
CA TRP A 29 2.24 -11.78 8.10
C TRP A 29 3.56 -12.29 7.52
N ALA A 30 4.58 -11.42 7.40
CA ALA A 30 5.93 -11.83 6.95
C ALA A 30 6.62 -12.81 7.91
N LEU A 31 6.30 -12.73 9.21
CA LEU A 31 6.77 -13.68 10.23
C LEU A 31 5.92 -14.96 10.30
N LEU A 32 4.94 -15.14 9.42
CA LEU A 32 4.05 -16.30 9.38
C LEU A 32 3.27 -16.53 10.70
N PHE A 33 2.81 -15.46 11.35
CA PHE A 33 1.95 -15.51 12.54
C PHE A 33 0.48 -15.14 12.23
N PRO A 34 -0.34 -16.07 11.71
CA PRO A 34 -1.72 -15.81 11.26
C PRO A 34 -2.60 -15.08 12.26
N ALA A 35 -2.59 -15.50 13.53
CA ALA A 35 -3.49 -14.95 14.54
C ALA A 35 -3.23 -13.46 14.78
N LEU A 36 -1.96 -13.07 14.84
CA LEU A 36 -1.56 -11.68 15.05
C LEU A 36 -1.76 -10.85 13.78
N SER A 37 -1.40 -11.38 12.60
CA SER A 37 -1.60 -10.66 11.34
C SER A 37 -3.10 -10.37 11.12
N ILE A 38 -3.98 -11.33 11.39
CA ILE A 38 -5.44 -11.15 11.31
C ILE A 38 -5.94 -10.12 12.32
N LEU A 39 -5.49 -10.21 13.58
CA LEU A 39 -5.89 -9.26 14.63
C LEU A 39 -5.56 -7.81 14.23
N PHE A 40 -4.33 -7.56 13.77
CA PHE A 40 -3.90 -6.22 13.36
C PHE A 40 -4.53 -5.77 12.04
N GLY A 41 -4.79 -6.69 11.11
CA GLY A 41 -5.53 -6.39 9.87
C GLY A 41 -6.97 -5.93 10.13
N ILE A 42 -7.67 -6.60 11.06
CA ILE A 42 -9.00 -6.18 11.52
C ILE A 42 -8.91 -4.80 12.19
N ALA A 43 -7.95 -4.60 13.10
CA ALA A 43 -7.78 -3.34 13.81
C ALA A 43 -7.53 -2.16 12.85
N ALA A 44 -6.64 -2.31 11.87
CA ALA A 44 -6.36 -1.31 10.85
C ALA A 44 -7.60 -0.98 10.00
N THR A 45 -8.35 -2.01 9.57
CA THR A 45 -9.57 -1.83 8.77
C THR A 45 -10.66 -1.10 9.55
N VAL A 46 -10.89 -1.48 10.82
CA VAL A 46 -11.90 -0.82 11.68
C VAL A 46 -11.53 0.64 11.93
N LEU A 47 -10.25 0.95 12.20
CA LEU A 47 -9.81 2.33 12.34
C LEU A 47 -10.03 3.14 11.06
N GLN A 48 -9.77 2.57 9.89
CA GLN A 48 -10.01 3.25 8.62
C GLN A 48 -11.50 3.56 8.40
N VAL A 49 -12.41 2.66 8.80
CA VAL A 49 -13.87 2.92 8.76
C VAL A 49 -14.24 4.08 9.70
N ILE A 50 -13.69 4.10 10.92
CA ILE A 50 -13.91 5.19 11.88
C ILE A 50 -13.42 6.52 11.30
N PHE A 51 -12.23 6.52 10.68
CA PHE A 51 -11.63 7.70 10.10
C PHE A 51 -12.43 8.25 8.91
N LEU A 52 -12.84 7.37 7.98
CA LEU A 52 -13.75 7.71 6.88
C LEU A 52 -15.06 8.33 7.40
N ARG A 53 -15.63 7.77 8.47
CA ARG A 53 -16.89 8.27 9.04
C ARG A 53 -16.74 9.66 9.63
N ARG A 54 -15.59 9.96 10.25
CA ARG A 54 -15.29 11.25 10.88
C ARG A 54 -15.00 12.34 9.85
N GLN A 55 -14.27 12.02 8.80
CA GLN A 55 -13.94 12.98 7.73
C GLN A 55 -14.98 13.00 6.59
N TRP A 56 -16.19 12.48 6.85
CA TRP A 56 -17.22 12.37 5.83
C TRP A 56 -17.63 13.72 5.26
N ASP A 57 -17.59 14.80 6.02
CA ASP A 57 -18.06 16.11 5.56
C ASP A 57 -17.14 16.79 4.53
N LEU A 58 -15.86 16.39 4.48
CA LEU A 58 -14.89 16.91 3.53
C LEU A 58 -14.84 16.02 2.29
N LEU A 59 -15.25 16.55 1.13
CA LEU A 59 -15.36 15.77 -0.11
C LEU A 59 -14.04 15.08 -0.48
N ALA A 60 -12.93 15.81 -0.50
CA ALA A 60 -11.62 15.25 -0.85
C ALA A 60 -11.20 14.13 0.10
N SER A 61 -11.26 14.39 1.41
CA SER A 61 -10.97 13.40 2.44
C SER A 61 -11.90 12.20 2.38
N ARG A 62 -13.18 12.37 2.01
CA ARG A 62 -14.12 11.26 1.88
C ARG A 62 -13.70 10.29 0.77
N PHE A 63 -13.34 10.81 -0.40
CA PHE A 63 -12.93 9.97 -1.52
C PHE A 63 -11.59 9.28 -1.26
N ASP A 64 -10.62 10.03 -0.72
CA ASP A 64 -9.32 9.48 -0.37
C ASP A 64 -9.43 8.38 0.70
N ASN A 65 -10.15 8.65 1.79
CA ASN A 65 -10.36 7.65 2.84
C ASN A 65 -11.19 6.43 2.40
N ALA A 66 -12.14 6.63 1.47
CA ALA A 66 -12.89 5.52 0.89
C ALA A 66 -11.99 4.65 0.00
N ALA A 67 -11.13 5.26 -0.81
CA ALA A 67 -10.15 4.54 -1.60
C ALA A 67 -9.17 3.78 -0.71
N THR A 68 -8.63 4.41 0.33
CA THR A 68 -7.75 3.78 1.33
C THR A 68 -8.45 2.62 2.04
N LEU A 69 -9.75 2.75 2.37
CA LEU A 69 -10.52 1.64 2.96
C LEU A 69 -10.61 0.44 2.02
N PHE A 70 -10.94 0.66 0.74
CA PHE A 70 -10.99 -0.43 -0.24
C PHE A 70 -9.61 -1.06 -0.45
N TRP A 71 -8.55 -0.26 -0.48
CA TRP A 71 -7.18 -0.74 -0.62
C TRP A 71 -6.75 -1.61 0.59
N ILE A 72 -6.92 -1.12 1.82
CA ILE A 72 -6.63 -1.86 3.06
C ILE A 72 -7.42 -3.17 3.11
N SER A 73 -8.71 -3.13 2.74
CA SER A 73 -9.57 -4.32 2.69
C SER A 73 -9.10 -5.32 1.62
N GLY A 74 -8.64 -4.83 0.47
CA GLY A 74 -8.04 -5.62 -0.61
C GLY A 74 -6.80 -6.37 -0.16
N ASN A 75 -5.85 -5.66 0.42
CA ASN A 75 -4.59 -6.25 0.89
C ASN A 75 -4.83 -7.17 2.10
N PHE A 76 -5.78 -6.86 2.98
CA PHE A 76 -6.17 -7.78 4.05
C PHE A 76 -6.80 -9.07 3.50
N THR A 77 -7.66 -8.99 2.48
CA THR A 77 -8.28 -10.15 1.82
C THR A 77 -7.22 -11.01 1.12
N TRP A 78 -6.27 -10.37 0.43
CA TRP A 78 -5.12 -11.04 -0.19
C TRP A 78 -4.30 -11.84 0.83
N MET A 79 -3.92 -11.18 1.92
CA MET A 79 -3.15 -11.78 3.01
C MET A 79 -3.83 -13.02 3.61
N ILE A 80 -5.16 -12.98 3.80
CA ILE A 80 -5.93 -14.15 4.28
C ILE A 80 -5.81 -15.29 3.27
N GLY A 81 -5.93 -15.01 1.97
CA GLY A 81 -5.75 -15.99 0.91
C GLY A 81 -4.42 -16.72 1.01
N GLU A 82 -3.32 -15.98 1.13
CA GLU A 82 -1.97 -16.55 1.26
C GLU A 82 -1.81 -17.35 2.55
N THR A 83 -2.17 -16.76 3.68
CA THR A 83 -1.97 -17.37 5.01
C THR A 83 -2.67 -18.73 5.16
N PHE A 84 -3.82 -18.91 4.52
CA PHE A 84 -4.63 -20.12 4.68
C PHE A 84 -4.53 -21.12 3.52
N TYR A 85 -4.27 -20.68 2.30
CA TYR A 85 -4.47 -21.52 1.10
C TYR A 85 -3.29 -21.55 0.14
N GLU A 86 -2.30 -20.66 0.28
CA GLU A 86 -1.12 -20.70 -0.58
C GLU A 86 -0.26 -21.93 -0.22
N PRO A 87 0.16 -22.71 -1.22
CA PRO A 87 1.11 -23.78 -0.99
C PRO A 87 2.45 -23.19 -0.53
N GLU A 88 2.91 -23.53 0.67
CA GLU A 88 4.24 -23.12 1.12
C GLU A 88 5.33 -23.77 0.28
N ASP A 89 6.33 -22.96 -0.09
CA ASP A 89 7.59 -23.41 -0.69
C ASP A 89 8.80 -22.86 0.11
N THR A 90 8.61 -22.57 1.41
CA THR A 90 9.64 -21.96 2.26
C THR A 90 10.16 -22.90 3.33
N ASP A 91 11.47 -23.13 3.35
CA ASP A 91 12.16 -23.93 4.38
C ASP A 91 12.14 -23.31 5.79
N ILE A 92 11.71 -22.04 5.92
CA ILE A 92 11.71 -21.28 7.17
C ILE A 92 10.28 -21.21 7.72
N ASN A 93 9.88 -22.24 8.46
CA ASN A 93 8.57 -22.25 9.11
C ASN A 93 8.68 -21.71 10.55
N LEU A 94 8.66 -20.37 10.68
CA LEU A 94 8.64 -19.69 11.99
C LEU A 94 7.24 -19.74 12.64
N GLY A 95 6.21 -20.10 11.86
CA GLY A 95 4.82 -20.19 12.28
C GLY A 95 4.15 -21.51 11.91
N ASN A 96 2.83 -21.54 11.95
CA ASN A 96 2.02 -22.70 11.53
C ASN A 96 1.27 -22.35 10.25
N THR A 97 2.00 -21.99 9.19
CA THR A 97 1.42 -21.82 7.85
C THR A 97 1.80 -23.01 6.95
N PRO A 98 1.05 -23.28 5.87
CA PRO A 98 -0.31 -22.79 5.68
C PRO A 98 -1.20 -23.33 6.82
N ALA A 99 -2.10 -22.49 7.34
CA ALA A 99 -2.88 -22.87 8.52
C ALA A 99 -3.91 -23.97 8.22
N ILE A 100 -4.19 -24.21 6.94
CA ILE A 100 -5.08 -25.24 6.39
C ILE A 100 -4.33 -25.94 5.24
N GLU A 101 -4.81 -27.11 4.83
CA GLU A 101 -4.32 -27.79 3.63
C GLU A 101 -4.39 -26.85 2.40
N PRO A 102 -3.29 -26.71 1.62
CA PRO A 102 -3.25 -25.84 0.45
C PRO A 102 -4.38 -26.12 -0.53
N ASN A 103 -5.03 -25.05 -1.02
CA ASN A 103 -6.11 -25.17 -1.98
C ASN A 103 -6.07 -23.99 -2.96
N ILE A 104 -5.64 -24.27 -4.19
CA ILE A 104 -5.48 -23.26 -5.24
C ILE A 104 -6.80 -22.59 -5.64
N ASP A 105 -7.91 -23.32 -5.60
CA ASP A 105 -9.22 -22.78 -5.97
C ASP A 105 -9.73 -21.79 -4.92
N GLU A 106 -9.53 -22.11 -3.63
CA GLU A 106 -9.85 -21.18 -2.54
C GLU A 106 -8.92 -19.96 -2.56
N TYR A 107 -7.61 -20.16 -2.73
CA TYR A 107 -6.65 -19.07 -2.89
C TYR A 107 -7.07 -18.09 -4.00
N ASN A 108 -7.45 -18.62 -5.17
CA ASN A 108 -7.88 -17.81 -6.31
C ASN A 108 -9.13 -16.97 -5.99
N LYS A 109 -10.07 -17.46 -5.17
CA LYS A 109 -11.22 -16.65 -4.74
C LYS A 109 -10.78 -15.43 -3.93
N PHE A 110 -9.84 -15.58 -3.00
CA PHE A 110 -9.29 -14.46 -2.22
C PHE A 110 -8.54 -13.49 -3.11
N LYS A 111 -7.70 -13.99 -4.03
CA LYS A 111 -7.00 -13.18 -5.03
C LYS A 111 -7.96 -12.33 -5.86
N TYR A 112 -9.02 -12.93 -6.42
CA TYR A 112 -10.02 -12.18 -7.19
C TYR A 112 -10.82 -11.20 -6.34
N GLY A 113 -11.11 -11.54 -5.08
CA GLY A 113 -11.71 -10.63 -4.11
C GLY A 113 -10.84 -9.39 -3.87
N ALA A 114 -9.54 -9.59 -3.66
CA ALA A 114 -8.57 -8.51 -3.49
C ALA A 114 -8.47 -7.63 -4.76
N ILE A 115 -8.38 -8.24 -5.95
CA ILE A 115 -8.39 -7.49 -7.23
C ILE A 115 -9.64 -6.62 -7.37
N ALA A 116 -10.81 -7.14 -7.01
CA ALA A 116 -12.06 -6.37 -7.07
C ALA A 116 -12.01 -5.17 -6.10
N GLN A 117 -11.49 -5.34 -4.89
CA GLN A 117 -11.34 -4.27 -3.91
C GLN A 117 -10.31 -3.22 -4.35
N PHE A 118 -9.16 -3.63 -4.90
CA PHE A 118 -8.19 -2.71 -5.48
C PHE A 118 -8.78 -1.93 -6.67
N SER A 119 -9.57 -2.60 -7.52
CA SER A 119 -10.27 -1.95 -8.63
C SER A 119 -11.26 -0.89 -8.15
N LEU A 120 -11.99 -1.16 -7.06
CA LEU A 120 -12.87 -0.18 -6.42
C LEU A 120 -12.08 1.01 -5.87
N SER A 121 -10.94 0.77 -5.21
CA SER A 121 -10.06 1.83 -4.73
C SER A 121 -9.59 2.75 -5.86
N VAL A 122 -9.06 2.17 -6.95
CA VAL A 122 -8.66 2.91 -8.15
C VAL A 122 -9.85 3.66 -8.75
N GLY A 123 -11.01 3.02 -8.87
CA GLY A 123 -12.22 3.64 -9.41
C GLY A 123 -12.69 4.86 -8.60
N VAL A 124 -12.66 4.78 -7.27
CA VAL A 124 -13.00 5.89 -6.37
C VAL A 124 -12.04 7.06 -6.56
N LEU A 125 -10.73 6.81 -6.62
CA LEU A 125 -9.73 7.86 -6.87
C LEU A 125 -9.92 8.48 -8.25
N LEU A 126 -10.07 7.66 -9.31
CA LEU A 126 -10.27 8.15 -10.67
C LEU A 126 -11.50 9.05 -10.77
N VAL A 127 -12.64 8.63 -10.20
CA VAL A 127 -13.87 9.43 -10.18
C VAL A 127 -13.65 10.75 -9.45
N PHE A 128 -12.98 10.72 -8.29
CA PHE A 128 -12.65 11.93 -7.55
C PHE A 128 -11.82 12.91 -8.38
N TYR A 129 -10.70 12.46 -8.94
CA TYR A 129 -9.82 13.30 -9.73
C TYR A 129 -10.49 13.79 -11.01
N LEU A 130 -11.26 12.97 -11.72
CA LEU A 130 -12.00 13.41 -12.90
C LEU A 130 -13.03 14.49 -12.57
N CYS A 131 -13.78 14.34 -11.48
CA CYS A 131 -14.71 15.36 -10.99
C CYS A 131 -13.97 16.65 -10.59
N TYR A 132 -12.84 16.51 -9.91
CA TYR A 132 -12.00 17.63 -9.48
C TYR A 132 -11.42 18.41 -10.67
N PHE A 133 -10.81 17.71 -11.65
CA PHE A 133 -10.31 18.27 -12.90
C PHE A 133 -11.40 18.94 -13.73
N ARG A 134 -12.58 18.30 -13.86
CA ARG A 134 -13.71 18.89 -14.57
C ARG A 134 -14.15 20.22 -13.94
N LYS A 135 -14.22 20.28 -12.60
CA LYS A 135 -14.61 21.50 -11.89
C LYS A 135 -13.57 22.60 -12.06
N ALA A 136 -12.29 22.29 -11.86
CA ALA A 136 -11.21 23.27 -12.04
C ALA A 136 -11.17 23.82 -13.47
N TYR A 137 -11.30 22.96 -14.48
CA TYR A 137 -11.32 23.40 -15.88
C TYR A 137 -12.50 24.32 -16.20
N ALA A 138 -13.65 24.11 -15.56
CA ALA A 138 -14.84 24.95 -15.75
C ALA A 138 -14.72 26.34 -15.10
N ASP A 139 -13.99 26.45 -13.98
CA ASP A 139 -13.96 27.68 -13.18
C ASP A 139 -13.03 28.77 -13.76
N THR A 140 -11.94 28.45 -14.47
CA THR A 140 -11.17 29.37 -15.38
C THR A 140 -9.88 28.68 -15.89
N PRO A 141 -9.38 28.95 -17.12
CA PRO A 141 -8.10 28.40 -17.61
C PRO A 141 -6.89 28.77 -16.74
N GLU A 142 -6.86 29.97 -16.14
CA GLU A 142 -5.80 30.40 -15.21
C GLU A 142 -5.80 29.61 -13.88
N SER A 143 -6.87 28.86 -13.59
CA SER A 143 -6.90 27.96 -12.44
C SER A 143 -6.14 26.65 -12.70
N VAL A 144 -5.92 26.28 -13.96
CA VAL A 144 -5.20 25.05 -14.36
C VAL A 144 -3.70 25.15 -14.04
N ASP A 145 -3.07 26.31 -14.28
CA ASP A 145 -1.68 26.54 -13.88
C ASP A 145 -1.50 26.51 -12.36
N ARG A 146 -2.52 26.97 -11.62
CA ARG A 146 -2.57 26.83 -10.16
C ARG A 146 -2.86 25.41 -9.70
N MET A 147 -3.36 24.54 -10.58
CA MET A 147 -3.71 23.15 -10.29
C MET A 147 -2.50 22.21 -10.37
N LEU A 148 -1.56 22.49 -11.28
CA LEU A 148 -0.27 21.80 -11.36
C LEU A 148 0.62 22.08 -10.15
N CYS A 149 0.40 23.22 -9.49
CA CYS A 149 0.94 23.51 -8.17
C CYS A 149 0.02 22.89 -7.12
N PHE A 150 0.41 21.77 -6.52
CA PHE A 150 -0.34 21.20 -5.39
C PHE A 150 -0.61 22.29 -4.35
N PRO A 151 -1.88 22.58 -4.03
CA PRO A 151 -2.23 23.75 -3.22
C PRO A 151 -1.71 23.63 -1.79
N THR A 152 -1.42 22.42 -1.35
CA THR A 152 -0.82 22.12 -0.05
C THR A 152 0.18 20.98 -0.19
N LEU A 153 1.19 20.97 0.70
CA LEU A 153 2.13 19.85 0.82
C LEU A 153 1.40 18.53 1.11
N LYS A 154 0.29 18.57 1.85
CA LYS A 154 -0.55 17.40 2.11
C LYS A 154 -1.16 16.83 0.82
N ALA A 155 -1.68 17.66 -0.08
CA ALA A 155 -2.22 17.16 -1.35
C ALA A 155 -1.14 16.51 -2.24
N TYR A 156 0.10 17.04 -2.18
CA TYR A 156 1.24 16.41 -2.85
C TYR A 156 1.63 15.09 -2.19
N GLU A 157 1.61 15.04 -0.85
CA GLU A 157 1.77 13.81 -0.09
C GLU A 157 0.73 12.80 -0.53
N ASP A 158 -0.56 13.10 -0.45
CA ASP A 158 -1.66 12.18 -0.78
C ASP A 158 -1.59 11.63 -2.22
N THR A 159 -0.87 12.30 -3.13
CA THR A 159 -0.65 11.79 -4.50
C THR A 159 0.16 10.49 -4.53
N HIS A 160 1.04 10.25 -3.55
CA HIS A 160 1.76 8.97 -3.46
C HIS A 160 0.81 7.79 -3.24
N THR A 161 -0.32 7.99 -2.54
CA THR A 161 -1.35 6.98 -2.29
C THR A 161 -1.91 6.44 -3.60
N ILE A 162 -2.07 7.27 -4.62
CA ILE A 162 -2.54 6.84 -5.94
C ILE A 162 -1.60 5.79 -6.53
N PHE A 163 -0.30 6.09 -6.57
CA PHE A 163 0.70 5.20 -7.12
C PHE A 163 0.89 3.95 -6.26
N TRP A 164 0.69 4.07 -4.95
CA TRP A 164 0.68 2.95 -4.04
C TRP A 164 -0.47 1.98 -4.33
N VAL A 165 -1.70 2.49 -4.49
CA VAL A 165 -2.86 1.68 -4.86
C VAL A 165 -2.65 1.03 -6.23
N PHE A 166 -2.12 1.77 -7.21
CA PHE A 166 -1.80 1.20 -8.52
C PHE A 166 -0.76 0.09 -8.45
N LYS A 167 0.26 0.23 -7.58
CA LYS A 167 1.25 -0.82 -7.36
C LYS A 167 0.56 -2.11 -6.94
N ASP A 168 -0.28 -2.09 -5.89
CA ASP A 168 -0.95 -3.30 -5.40
C ASP A 168 -1.97 -3.85 -6.40
N PHE A 169 -2.66 -2.97 -7.13
CA PHE A 169 -3.55 -3.39 -8.21
C PHE A 169 -2.80 -4.13 -9.33
N PHE A 170 -1.69 -3.57 -9.82
CA PHE A 170 -0.89 -4.20 -10.87
C PHE A 170 -0.18 -5.45 -10.37
N TRP A 171 0.28 -5.47 -9.13
CA TRP A 171 0.82 -6.65 -8.47
C TRP A 171 -0.21 -7.78 -8.47
N ALA A 172 -1.45 -7.46 -8.08
CA ALA A 172 -2.53 -8.42 -8.01
C ALA A 172 -2.93 -9.01 -9.37
N LEU A 173 -2.74 -8.23 -10.44
CA LEU A 173 -2.93 -8.67 -11.83
C LEU A 173 -1.71 -9.36 -12.45
N GLU A 174 -0.64 -9.60 -11.68
CA GLU A 174 0.64 -10.14 -12.16
C GLU A 174 1.31 -9.26 -13.24
N LEU A 175 0.98 -7.96 -13.26
CA LEU A 175 1.55 -6.96 -14.17
C LEU A 175 2.80 -6.32 -13.54
N GLY A 176 3.79 -7.17 -13.26
CA GLY A 176 5.04 -6.85 -12.59
C GLY A 176 5.71 -5.52 -12.95
N PRO A 177 6.06 -5.29 -14.23
CA PRO A 177 6.72 -4.05 -14.64
C PRO A 177 5.92 -2.78 -14.29
N LEU A 178 4.59 -2.83 -14.41
CA LEU A 178 3.73 -1.69 -14.06
C LEU A 178 3.66 -1.49 -12.55
N ALA A 179 3.66 -2.57 -11.77
CA ALA A 179 3.76 -2.50 -10.31
C ALA A 179 5.07 -1.84 -9.88
N VAL A 180 6.20 -2.23 -10.48
CA VAL A 180 7.53 -1.64 -10.21
C VAL A 180 7.57 -0.16 -10.61
N ILE A 181 7.04 0.22 -11.76
CA ILE A 181 6.97 1.65 -12.16
C ILE A 181 6.17 2.45 -11.13
N SER A 182 5.02 1.93 -10.71
CA SER A 182 4.16 2.59 -9.71
C SER A 182 4.87 2.70 -8.36
N ALA A 183 5.57 1.65 -7.92
CA ALA A 183 6.41 1.64 -6.72
C ALA A 183 7.50 2.73 -6.74
N LEU A 184 8.22 2.85 -7.86
CA LEU A 184 9.28 3.85 -8.02
C LEU A 184 8.73 5.28 -7.98
N LEU A 185 7.55 5.52 -8.57
CA LEU A 185 6.86 6.81 -8.48
C LEU A 185 6.49 7.14 -7.03
N THR A 186 5.97 6.17 -6.28
CA THR A 186 5.68 6.34 -4.85
C THR A 186 6.93 6.68 -4.04
N ILE A 187 8.03 5.94 -4.24
CA ILE A 187 9.32 6.22 -3.57
C ILE A 187 9.82 7.63 -3.93
N SER A 188 9.76 7.99 -5.20
CA SER A 188 10.21 9.31 -5.69
C SER A 188 9.46 10.45 -5.02
N ILE A 189 8.12 10.35 -4.93
CA ILE A 189 7.29 11.34 -4.24
C ILE A 189 7.64 11.37 -2.74
N GLY A 190 7.74 10.21 -2.08
CA GLY A 190 8.10 10.13 -0.67
C GLY A 190 9.45 10.75 -0.34
N VAL A 191 10.47 10.50 -1.17
CA VAL A 191 11.80 11.13 -1.02
C VAL A 191 11.72 12.64 -1.22
N HIS A 192 10.95 13.11 -2.20
CA HIS A 192 10.77 14.54 -2.42
C HIS A 192 10.06 15.20 -1.22
N VAL A 193 9.00 14.58 -0.70
CA VAL A 193 8.30 15.01 0.52
C VAL A 193 9.29 15.07 1.70
N LEU A 194 10.12 14.04 1.89
CA LEU A 194 11.12 13.99 2.94
C LEU A 194 12.08 15.20 2.89
N VAL A 195 12.56 15.55 1.70
CA VAL A 195 13.43 16.72 1.48
C VAL A 195 12.71 18.04 1.81
N LEU A 196 11.42 18.15 1.47
CA LEU A 196 10.61 19.32 1.80
C LEU A 196 10.37 19.42 3.31
N ARG A 197 10.06 18.30 3.99
CA ARG A 197 9.80 18.23 5.44
C ARG A 197 11.04 18.43 6.30
N TYR A 198 12.22 18.01 5.82
CA TYR A 198 13.51 18.26 6.46
C TYR A 198 13.71 19.74 6.82
N ARG A 199 13.21 20.65 6.00
CA ARG A 199 13.35 22.11 6.20
C ARG A 199 12.34 22.69 7.19
N GLN A 200 11.29 21.96 7.55
CA GLN A 200 10.19 22.47 8.38
C GLN A 200 10.36 22.12 9.85
N SER A 201 10.57 20.84 10.18
CA SER A 201 10.62 20.35 11.55
C SER A 201 11.29 18.98 11.63
N PHE A 202 12.04 18.75 12.71
CA PHE A 202 12.69 17.46 12.98
C PHE A 202 11.67 16.32 13.12
N ARG A 203 10.52 16.56 13.74
CA ARG A 203 9.47 15.53 13.91
C ARG A 203 8.89 15.09 12.56
N GLU A 204 8.53 16.06 11.72
CA GLU A 204 7.97 15.80 10.39
C GLU A 204 8.97 15.07 9.49
N PHE A 205 10.26 15.41 9.60
CA PHE A 205 11.34 14.71 8.93
C PHE A 205 11.38 13.23 9.31
N TRP A 206 11.33 12.89 10.60
CA TRP A 206 11.34 11.49 11.03
C TRP A 206 10.13 10.72 10.55
N ASN A 207 8.94 11.32 10.60
CA ASN A 207 7.73 10.68 10.09
C ASN A 207 7.86 10.35 8.59
N ALA A 208 8.31 11.33 7.79
CA ALA A 208 8.55 11.12 6.36
C ALA A 208 9.65 10.08 6.10
N LEU A 209 10.71 10.05 6.93
CA LEU A 209 11.80 9.09 6.78
C LEU A 209 11.32 7.66 7.06
N CYS A 210 10.58 7.47 8.15
CA CYS A 210 9.98 6.17 8.48
C CYS A 210 9.07 5.67 7.35
N LEU A 211 8.24 6.55 6.78
CA LEU A 211 7.39 6.22 5.64
C LEU A 211 8.21 5.78 4.43
N VAL A 212 9.24 6.55 4.04
CA VAL A 212 10.10 6.23 2.89
C VAL A 212 10.86 4.92 3.12
N LEU A 213 11.37 4.68 4.32
CA LEU A 213 12.07 3.43 4.66
C LEU A 213 11.12 2.24 4.58
N TRP A 214 9.92 2.35 5.14
CA TRP A 214 8.91 1.30 5.08
C TRP A 214 8.47 1.01 3.64
N ILE A 215 8.17 2.06 2.87
CA ILE A 215 7.89 1.96 1.43
C ILE A 215 9.04 1.20 0.75
N THR A 216 10.28 1.62 0.96
CA THR A 216 11.44 0.99 0.30
C THR A 216 11.55 -0.50 0.63
N VAL A 217 11.43 -0.87 1.91
CA VAL A 217 11.52 -2.28 2.36
C VAL A 217 10.39 -3.13 1.76
N THR A 218 9.16 -2.62 1.72
CA THR A 218 8.06 -3.34 1.07
C THR A 218 8.30 -3.48 -0.45
N GLN A 219 8.93 -2.49 -1.08
CA GLN A 219 9.23 -2.53 -2.52
C GLN A 219 10.42 -3.42 -2.88
N THR A 220 11.40 -3.64 -2.00
CA THR A 220 12.53 -4.54 -2.33
C THR A 220 12.04 -5.95 -2.63
N THR A 221 11.02 -6.44 -1.92
CA THR A 221 10.40 -7.74 -2.24
C THR A 221 9.79 -7.79 -3.64
N THR A 222 9.14 -6.71 -4.06
CA THR A 222 8.57 -6.56 -5.42
C THR A 222 9.69 -6.54 -6.46
N ILE A 223 10.76 -5.79 -6.21
CA ILE A 223 11.89 -5.61 -7.13
C ILE A 223 12.71 -6.89 -7.25
N ASP A 224 12.94 -7.60 -6.14
CA ASP A 224 13.73 -8.83 -6.10
C ASP A 224 13.13 -9.90 -7.01
N ILE A 225 11.80 -10.03 -7.05
CA ILE A 225 11.12 -10.98 -7.95
C ILE A 225 11.40 -10.69 -9.44
N PHE A 226 11.65 -9.44 -9.82
CA PHE A 226 11.92 -9.04 -11.21
C PHE A 226 13.40 -8.86 -11.57
N LEU A 227 14.26 -8.55 -10.59
CA LEU A 227 15.70 -8.42 -10.81
C LEU A 227 16.47 -9.73 -10.55
N VAL A 228 15.96 -10.60 -9.68
CA VAL A 228 16.55 -11.91 -9.35
C VAL A 228 16.01 -13.10 -10.16
N PRO A 229 15.13 -13.02 -11.19
CA PRO A 229 14.66 -14.21 -11.91
C PRO A 229 15.73 -14.86 -12.78
N GLN A 230 16.97 -14.34 -12.82
CA GLN A 230 18.09 -14.93 -13.54
C GLN A 230 19.20 -15.55 -12.67
N CYS A 231 19.29 -15.33 -11.35
CA CYS A 231 20.40 -15.93 -10.61
C CYS A 231 20.16 -17.40 -10.24
N SER A 232 18.94 -17.77 -9.86
CA SER A 232 18.63 -19.15 -9.43
C SER A 232 18.46 -20.13 -10.59
N THR A 233 17.81 -19.73 -11.68
CA THR A 233 17.69 -20.54 -12.90
C THR A 233 19.02 -20.73 -13.63
N TRP A 234 19.92 -19.73 -13.63
CA TRP A 234 21.28 -19.92 -14.15
C TRP A 234 22.16 -20.80 -13.25
N LEU A 235 22.06 -20.71 -11.93
CA LEU A 235 22.78 -21.61 -11.02
C LEU A 235 22.28 -23.05 -11.10
N ILE A 236 20.98 -23.27 -11.28
CA ILE A 236 20.41 -24.60 -11.53
C ILE A 236 20.78 -25.12 -12.92
N ALA A 237 20.83 -24.25 -13.95
CA ALA A 237 21.30 -24.62 -15.29
C ALA A 237 22.81 -24.93 -15.32
N LEU A 238 23.63 -24.21 -14.55
CA LEU A 238 25.06 -24.48 -14.40
C LEU A 238 25.33 -25.71 -13.50
N GLY A 239 24.49 -25.95 -12.49
CA GLY A 239 24.58 -27.12 -11.61
C GLY A 239 24.12 -28.43 -12.24
N LYS A 240 23.18 -28.41 -13.18
CA LYS A 240 22.77 -29.60 -13.96
C LYS A 240 23.73 -29.97 -15.08
N CYS A 241 24.66 -29.10 -15.46
CA CYS A 241 25.66 -29.40 -16.50
C CYS A 241 26.87 -30.23 -16.03
N HIS A 242 26.95 -30.65 -14.76
CA HIS A 242 28.17 -31.28 -14.25
C HIS A 242 28.03 -32.60 -13.46
N VAL A 243 26.83 -33.19 -13.38
CA VAL A 243 26.61 -34.39 -12.54
C VAL A 243 26.48 -35.70 -13.34
N ASP A 244 26.30 -35.65 -14.67
CA ASP A 244 26.09 -36.87 -15.47
C ASP A 244 27.33 -37.36 -16.26
N ASP A 245 28.50 -36.74 -16.09
CA ASP A 245 29.75 -37.08 -16.83
C ASP A 245 30.92 -37.57 -15.94
N TRP A 246 30.64 -38.20 -14.79
CA TRP A 246 31.66 -38.90 -13.98
C TRP A 246 31.18 -40.28 -13.49
#